data_AF-A0A435ZZF5-F1
#
_entry.id   AF-A0A435ZZF5-F1
#
_cell.length_a   1.000
_cell.length_b   1.000
_cell.length_c   1.000
_cell.angle_alpha   90.00
_cell.angle_beta   90.00
_cell.angle_gamma   90.00
#
_symmetry.space_group_name_H-M   'P 1'
#
loop_
_entity.id
_entity.type
_entity.pdbx_description
1 polymer ?
#
loop_
_entity_poly.entity_id
_entity_poly.type
_entity_poly.pdbx_seq_one_letter_code
_entity_poly.pdbx_strand_id
1 'polypeptide(L)'
;MQTILRIGTRGSPLALAQAHETQARLMAAHGMPAEAFEVVVISTSGDRIQDRPLSEAGGKGLFTKEIEEALLAGRIDIAVHSSKDMPTQLPDGLELSAFL
;
A
#
# COMPACT_ATOMS: atom_id res chain seq x y z
N MET A 1 13.79 -21.01 -5.98
CA MET A 1 12.43 -20.49 -5.71
C MET A 1 12.29 -19.16 -6.43
N GLN A 2 11.18 -18.91 -7.13
CA GLN A 2 10.87 -17.53 -7.54
C GLN A 2 10.63 -16.72 -6.26
N THR A 3 11.16 -15.50 -6.21
CA THR A 3 10.88 -14.57 -5.11
C THR A 3 9.53 -13.94 -5.39
N ILE A 4 8.58 -14.10 -4.46
CA ILE A 4 7.24 -13.52 -4.57
C ILE A 4 7.33 -12.02 -4.29
N LEU A 5 6.69 -11.19 -5.13
CA LEU A 5 6.55 -9.75 -4.91
C LEU A 5 5.32 -9.47 -4.04
N ARG A 6 5.55 -8.95 -2.83
CA ARG A 6 4.51 -8.64 -1.85
C ARG A 6 4.03 -7.20 -2.00
N ILE A 7 2.77 -7.04 -2.38
CA ILE A 7 2.10 -5.76 -2.60
C ILE A 7 1.29 -5.41 -1.36
N GLY A 8 1.76 -4.45 -0.58
CA GLY A 8 1.02 -3.90 0.57
C GLY A 8 -0.10 -2.96 0.14
N THR A 9 -1.28 -3.13 0.71
CA THR A 9 -2.44 -2.25 0.46
C THR A 9 -3.39 -2.21 1.66
N ARG A 10 -4.28 -1.22 1.70
CA ARG A 10 -5.40 -1.20 2.65
C ARG A 10 -6.46 -2.25 2.25
N GLY A 11 -7.29 -2.63 3.22
CA GLY A 11 -8.34 -3.65 3.01
C GLY A 11 -9.65 -3.15 2.42
N SER A 12 -9.77 -1.86 2.06
CA SER A 12 -11.01 -1.35 1.47
C SER A 12 -11.21 -1.90 0.05
N PRO A 13 -12.47 -2.05 -0.43
CA PRO A 13 -12.72 -2.56 -1.78
C PRO A 13 -11.98 -1.80 -2.89
N LEU A 14 -11.88 -0.47 -2.75
CA LEU A 14 -11.14 0.36 -3.71
C LEU A 14 -9.63 0.13 -3.63
N ALA A 15 -9.06 0.04 -2.43
CA ALA A 15 -7.62 -0.20 -2.26
C ALA A 15 -7.19 -1.58 -2.80
N LEU A 16 -8.04 -2.59 -2.61
CA LEU A 16 -7.85 -3.92 -3.22
C LEU A 16 -7.95 -3.86 -4.75
N ALA A 17 -8.91 -3.11 -5.31
CA ALA A 17 -9.01 -2.92 -6.75
C ALA A 17 -7.74 -2.26 -7.33
N GLN A 18 -7.21 -1.23 -6.65
CA GLN A 18 -5.96 -0.56 -7.04
C GLN A 18 -4.75 -1.49 -6.98
N ALA A 19 -4.66 -2.35 -5.95
CA ALA A 19 -3.59 -3.34 -5.83
C ALA A 19 -3.67 -4.39 -6.94
N HIS A 20 -4.87 -4.90 -7.25
CA HIS A 20 -5.06 -5.85 -8.35
C HIS A 20 -4.81 -5.23 -9.73
N GLU A 21 -5.15 -3.95 -9.94
CA GLU A 21 -4.79 -3.23 -11.16
C GLU A 21 -3.27 -3.13 -11.32
N THR A 22 -2.57 -2.78 -10.24
CA THR A 22 -1.10 -2.73 -10.21
C THR A 22 -0.50 -4.10 -10.53
N GLN A 23 -0.99 -5.16 -9.88
CA GLN A 23 -0.59 -6.55 -10.13
C GLN A 23 -0.79 -6.93 -11.60
N ALA A 24 -1.96 -6.67 -12.17
CA ALA A 24 -2.28 -7.00 -13.56
C ALA A 24 -1.34 -6.27 -14.56
N ARG A 25 -1.02 -5.01 -14.31
CA ARG A 25 -0.08 -4.24 -15.14
C ARG A 25 1.35 -4.79 -15.04
N LEU A 26 1.81 -5.16 -13.84
CA LEU A 26 3.12 -5.79 -13.65
C LEU A 26 3.22 -7.17 -14.32
N MET A 27 2.17 -7.99 -14.19
CA MET A 27 2.07 -9.27 -14.90
C MET A 27 2.21 -9.09 -16.41
N ALA A 28 1.46 -8.15 -16.99
CA ALA A 28 1.48 -7.87 -18.43
C ALA A 28 2.84 -7.31 -18.91
N ALA A 29 3.44 -6.40 -18.15
CA ALA A 29 4.71 -5.77 -18.52
C ALA A 29 5.90 -6.72 -18.46
N HIS A 30 5.89 -7.70 -17.55
CA HIS A 30 7.03 -8.56 -17.27
C HIS A 30 6.82 -10.04 -17.62
N GLY A 31 5.64 -10.42 -18.13
CA GLY A 31 5.30 -11.81 -18.42
C GLY A 31 5.30 -12.69 -17.16
N MET A 32 4.98 -12.09 -16.00
CA MET A 32 4.99 -12.78 -14.72
C MET A 32 3.63 -13.43 -14.43
N PRO A 33 3.61 -14.66 -13.89
CA PRO A 33 2.38 -15.35 -13.54
C PRO A 33 1.77 -14.78 -12.25
N ALA A 34 0.50 -15.06 -11.98
CA ALA A 34 -0.21 -14.51 -10.82
C ALA A 34 0.44 -14.94 -9.48
N GLU A 35 1.00 -16.16 -9.44
CA GLU A 35 1.67 -16.75 -8.29
C GLU A 35 3.01 -16.07 -7.94
N ALA A 36 3.53 -15.20 -8.82
CA ALA A 36 4.70 -14.38 -8.53
C ALA A 36 4.38 -13.20 -7.61
N PHE A 37 3.12 -13.00 -7.23
CA PHE A 37 2.65 -11.86 -6.45
C PHE A 37 1.85 -12.31 -5.23
N GLU A 38 1.93 -11.53 -4.15
CA GLU A 38 1.10 -11.67 -2.95
C GLU A 38 0.52 -10.31 -2.58
N VAL A 39 -0.81 -10.21 -2.46
CA VAL A 39 -1.46 -8.99 -1.95
C VAL A 39 -1.56 -9.08 -0.43
N VAL A 40 -0.82 -8.21 0.26
CA VAL A 40 -0.75 -8.16 1.72
C VAL A 40 -1.64 -7.03 2.23
N VAL A 41 -2.76 -7.40 2.86
CA VAL A 41 -3.70 -6.44 3.43
C VAL A 41 -3.20 -5.94 4.79
N ILE A 42 -3.11 -4.63 4.94
CA ILE A 42 -2.64 -3.96 6.16
C ILE A 42 -3.74 -3.04 6.68
N SER A 43 -4.16 -3.26 7.92
CA SER A 43 -5.10 -2.37 8.63
C SER A 43 -4.38 -1.14 9.15
N THR A 44 -4.83 0.03 8.75
CA THR A 44 -4.25 1.32 9.17
C THR A 44 -5.03 1.95 10.31
N SER A 45 -4.42 2.90 11.02
CA SER A 45 -5.12 3.64 12.07
C SER A 45 -6.37 4.35 11.56
N GLY A 46 -6.32 4.89 10.34
CA GLY A 46 -7.45 5.53 9.67
C GLY A 46 -8.59 4.56 9.34
N ASP A 47 -8.31 3.27 9.12
CA ASP A 47 -9.36 2.26 8.93
C ASP A 47 -10.12 1.94 10.23
N ARG A 48 -9.43 2.07 11.37
CA ARG A 48 -9.96 1.76 12.70
C ARG A 48 -10.78 2.91 13.29
N ILE A 49 -10.58 4.14 12.80
CA ILE A 49 -11.35 5.31 13.21
C ILE A 49 -12.64 5.36 12.39
N GLN A 50 -13.74 4.93 12.98
CA GLN A 50 -15.08 4.94 12.36
C GLN A 50 -16.10 5.75 13.19
N ASP A 51 -15.72 6.17 14.39
CA ASP A 51 -16.59 6.79 15.39
C ASP A 51 -16.53 8.32 15.43
N ARG A 52 -15.58 8.94 14.71
CA ARG A 52 -15.35 10.38 14.70
C ARG A 52 -14.74 10.86 13.38
N PRO A 53 -14.83 12.17 13.05
CA PRO A 53 -14.12 12.74 11.91
C PRO A 53 -12.60 12.59 12.01
N LEU A 54 -11.93 12.25 10.90
CA LEU A 54 -10.47 12.11 10.86
C LEU A 54 -9.72 13.38 11.26
N SER A 55 -10.31 14.57 11.01
CA SER A 55 -9.76 15.85 11.42
C SER A 55 -9.60 15.99 12.94
N GLU A 56 -10.41 15.27 13.72
CA GLU A 56 -10.37 15.27 15.19
C GLU A 56 -9.45 14.20 15.77
N ALA A 57 -9.11 13.18 14.98
CA ALA A 57 -8.25 12.08 15.43
C ALA A 57 -6.80 12.52 15.66
N GLY A 58 -6.37 13.61 14.99
CA GLY A 58 -4.97 14.04 14.99
C GLY A 58 -4.04 13.00 14.38
N GLY A 59 -2.77 13.35 14.20
CA GLY A 59 -1.75 12.44 13.66
C GLY A 59 -1.59 12.52 12.14
N LYS A 60 -0.33 12.48 11.68
CA LYS A 60 0.04 12.41 10.26
C LYS A 60 0.04 10.95 9.81
N GLY A 61 -0.29 10.71 8.54
CA GLY A 61 -0.16 9.38 7.92
C GLY A 61 -1.17 8.34 8.42
N LEU A 62 -2.39 8.74 8.79
CA LEU A 62 -3.42 7.83 9.32
C LEU A 62 -3.68 6.61 8.42
N PHE A 63 -3.51 6.77 7.10
CA PHE A 63 -3.70 5.70 6.11
C PHE A 63 -2.40 5.13 5.54
N THR A 64 -1.23 5.62 5.95
CA THR A 64 0.05 5.25 5.34
C THR A 64 1.04 4.65 6.33
N LYS A 65 1.01 5.10 7.60
CA LYS A 65 2.01 4.74 8.61
C LYS A 65 2.27 3.24 8.74
N GLU A 66 1.24 2.42 8.94
CA GLU A 66 1.43 0.97 9.13
C GLU A 66 1.94 0.26 7.86
N ILE A 67 1.66 0.82 6.69
CA ILE A 67 2.13 0.31 5.40
C ILE A 67 3.60 0.70 5.20
N GLU A 68 3.97 1.94 5.52
CA GLU A 68 5.36 2.43 5.53
C GLU A 68 6.23 1.60 6.49
N GLU A 69 5.73 1.32 7.70
CA GLU A 69 6.40 0.44 8.68
C GLU A 69 6.55 -0.99 8.15
N ALA A 70 5.57 -1.50 7.40
CA ALA A 70 5.68 -2.81 6.76
C ALA A 70 6.75 -2.83 5.65
N LEU A 71 6.83 -1.76 4.87
CA LEU A 71 7.81 -1.61 3.79
C LEU A 71 9.24 -1.50 4.35
N LEU A 72 9.45 -0.64 5.35
CA LEU A 72 10.74 -0.48 6.03
C LEU A 72 11.19 -1.76 6.74
N ALA A 73 10.25 -2.55 7.27
CA ALA A 73 10.56 -3.83 7.90
C ALA A 73 10.74 -4.99 6.89
N GLY A 74 10.61 -4.74 5.58
CA GLY A 74 10.69 -5.78 4.54
C GLY A 74 9.57 -6.82 4.61
N ARG A 75 8.43 -6.49 5.22
CA ARG A 75 7.23 -7.35 5.25
C ARG A 75 6.44 -7.28 3.94
N ILE A 76 6.58 -6.19 3.21
CA ILE A 76 6.09 -5.99 1.84
C ILE A 76 7.24 -5.42 1.00
N ASP A 77 7.14 -5.55 -0.32
CA ASP A 77 8.18 -5.10 -1.26
C ASP A 77 7.79 -3.80 -1.96
N ILE A 78 6.49 -3.61 -2.22
CA ILE A 78 5.92 -2.34 -2.70
C ILE A 78 4.62 -2.03 -1.96
N ALA A 79 4.23 -0.75 -1.94
CA ALA A 79 2.97 -0.28 -1.39
C ALA A 79 2.12 0.39 -2.47
N VAL A 80 0.81 0.11 -2.48
CA VAL A 80 -0.16 0.74 -3.39
C VAL A 80 -1.11 1.62 -2.58
N HIS A 81 -1.18 2.89 -2.98
CA HIS A 81 -2.02 3.89 -2.34
C HIS A 81 -2.82 4.69 -3.36
N SER A 82 -3.95 5.25 -2.92
CA SER A 82 -4.51 6.42 -3.59
C SER A 82 -3.59 7.62 -3.35
N SER A 83 -3.12 8.28 -4.40
CA SER A 83 -2.11 9.35 -4.30
C SER A 83 -2.53 10.50 -3.39
N LYS A 84 -3.83 10.83 -3.34
CA LYS A 84 -4.39 11.86 -2.46
C LYS A 84 -4.18 11.60 -0.96
N ASP A 85 -3.98 10.33 -0.58
CA ASP A 85 -3.83 9.93 0.81
C ASP A 85 -2.35 9.92 1.25
N MET A 86 -1.41 10.15 0.32
CA MET A 86 0.03 10.19 0.62
C MET A 86 0.42 11.49 1.34
N PRO A 87 1.31 11.42 2.35
CA PRO A 87 1.84 12.62 2.95
C PRO A 87 2.74 13.37 1.95
N THR A 88 2.79 14.70 2.10
CA THR A 88 3.65 15.56 1.27
C THR A 88 5.15 15.40 1.58
N GLN A 89 5.46 14.85 2.76
CA GLN A 89 6.81 14.49 3.16
C GLN A 89 6.80 13.00 3.52
N LEU A 90 7.60 12.22 2.79
CA LEU A 90 7.76 10.80 3.02
C LEU A 90 8.78 10.54 4.15
N PRO A 91 8.67 9.42 4.87
CA PRO A 91 9.74 8.96 5.77
C PRO A 91 11.05 8.72 5.02
N ASP A 92 12.17 8.91 5.70
CA ASP A 92 13.49 8.60 5.14
C ASP A 92 13.56 7.12 4.71
N GLY A 93 14.20 6.88 3.56
CA GLY A 93 14.33 5.54 2.99
C GLY A 93 13.14 5.06 2.18
N LEU A 94 12.07 5.86 2.07
CA LEU A 94 10.92 5.59 1.21
C LEU A 94 10.80 6.64 0.10
N GLU A 95 10.27 6.22 -1.06
CA GLU A 95 10.01 7.11 -2.19
C GLU A 95 8.71 6.73 -2.90
N LEU A 96 8.14 7.70 -3.63
CA LEU A 96 7.08 7.45 -4.60
C LEU A 96 7.73 7.23 -5.97
N SER A 97 7.91 5.96 -6.35
CA SER A 97 8.63 5.58 -7.56
C SER A 97 7.76 5.51 -8.82
N ALA A 98 6.42 5.48 -8.69
CA ALA A 98 5.51 5.33 -9.82
C ALA A 98 4.12 5.96 -9.59
N PHE A 99 3.46 6.29 -10.70
CA PHE A 99 2.04 6.66 -10.80
C PHE A 99 1.42 5.90 -11.99
N LEU A 100 0.15 5.49 -11.87
CA LEU A 100 -0.56 4.65 -12.85
C LEU A 100 -1.48 5.41 -13.80
#